data_AF-A0A946NI32-F1
#
_entry.id   AF-A0A946NI32-F1
#
_cell.length_a   1.000
_cell.length_b   1.000
_cell.length_c   1.000
_cell.angle_alpha   90.00
_cell.angle_beta   90.00
_cell.angle_gamma   90.00
#
_symmetry.space_group_name_H-M   'P 1'
#
loop_
_entity.id
_entity.type
_entity.pdbx_description
1 polymer ?
#
loop_
_entity_poly.entity_id
_entity_poly.type
_entity_poly.pdbx_seq_one_letter_code
_entity_poly.pdbx_strand_id
1 'polypeptide(L)' 'DFSIYVGGENLLSYTQENPIIDAGNPTSSAFDASLIYAPVMGRMIYTGIRYKIK' A
#
# COMPACT_ATOMS: atom_id res chain seq x y z
N ASP A 1 -3.38 -29.71 -6.48
CA ASP A 1 -4.41 -28.70 -6.85
C ASP A 1 -3.74 -27.48 -7.50
N PHE A 2 -4.25 -26.98 -8.62
CA PHE A 2 -3.70 -25.81 -9.33
C PHE A 2 -4.74 -24.67 -9.39
N SER A 3 -4.32 -23.42 -9.20
CA SER A 3 -5.20 -22.25 -9.21
C SER A 3 -4.48 -21.00 -9.71
N ILE A 4 -5.21 -20.09 -10.36
CA ILE A 4 -4.75 -18.79 -10.86
C ILE A 4 -5.60 -17.70 -10.22
N TYR A 5 -5.00 -16.56 -9.87
CA TYR A 5 -5.65 -15.41 -9.25
C TYR A 5 -5.28 -14.13 -10.00
N VAL A 6 -6.22 -13.22 -10.12
CA VAL A 6 -5.99 -11.83 -10.53
C VAL A 6 -6.66 -10.92 -9.53
N GLY A 7 -6.03 -9.79 -9.21
CA GLY A 7 -6.56 -8.82 -8.28
C GLY A 7 -5.96 -7.44 -8.50
N GLY A 8 -6.49 -6.47 -7.79
CA GLY A 8 -5.96 -5.13 -7.79
C GLY A 8 -6.37 -4.36 -6.54
N GLU A 9 -5.49 -3.46 -6.13
CA GLU A 9 -5.68 -2.53 -5.02
C GLU A 9 -5.72 -1.10 -5.55
N ASN A 10 -6.46 -0.23 -4.86
CA ASN A 10 -6.57 1.19 -5.19
C ASN A 10 -6.92 1.45 -6.68
N LEU A 11 -7.98 0.82 -7.20
CA LEU A 11 -8.32 0.88 -8.64
C LEU A 11 -8.55 2.32 -9.14
N LEU A 12 -9.05 3.21 -8.28
CA LEU A 12 -9.28 4.62 -8.57
C LEU A 12 -8.02 5.49 -8.40
N SER A 13 -6.91 4.91 -7.93
CA SER A 13 -5.61 5.56 -7.76
C SER A 13 -5.63 6.78 -6.83
N TYR A 14 -6.48 6.77 -5.81
CA TYR A 14 -6.49 7.82 -4.79
C TYR A 14 -5.29 7.62 -3.85
N THR A 15 -4.57 8.69 -3.52
CA THR A 15 -3.44 8.63 -2.59
C THR A 15 -3.44 9.80 -1.62
N GLN A 16 -2.93 9.56 -0.41
CA GLN A 16 -2.65 10.63 0.56
C GLN A 16 -1.35 11.32 0.16
N GLU A 17 -1.41 12.61 -0.17
CA GLU A 17 -0.25 13.37 -0.67
C GLU A 17 0.83 13.60 0.41
N ASN A 18 0.42 13.86 1.65
CA ASN A 18 1.31 14.12 2.78
C ASN A 18 1.01 13.13 3.93
N PRO A 19 1.54 11.90 3.88
CA PRO A 19 1.24 10.86 4.87
C PRO A 19 2.02 11.00 6.18
N ILE A 20 3.05 11.84 6.21
CA ILE A 20 3.92 12.04 7.37
C ILE A 20 4.04 13.54 7.63
N ILE A 21 3.75 13.97 8.85
CA ILE A 21 4.00 15.33 9.32
C ILE A 21 5.48 15.47 9.65
N ASP A 22 6.09 16.59 9.24
CA ASP A 22 7.50 16.92 9.48
C ASP A 22 8.48 15.83 9.01
N ALA A 23 8.18 15.19 7.86
CA ALA A 23 8.93 14.06 7.32
C ALA A 23 10.44 14.34 7.10
N GLY A 24 10.82 15.61 6.93
CA GLY A 24 12.21 16.04 6.78
C GLY A 24 13.02 16.07 8.07
N ASN A 25 12.36 16.05 9.25
CA ASN A 25 13.00 16.13 10.56
C ASN A 25 12.53 14.98 11.47
N PRO A 26 12.96 13.73 11.22
CA PRO A 26 12.43 12.54 11.91
C PRO A 26 12.71 12.49 13.42
N THR A 27 13.60 13.34 13.95
CA THR A 27 13.89 13.46 15.38
C THR A 27 13.13 14.61 16.06
N SER A 28 12.36 15.39 15.30
CA SER A 28 11.54 16.49 15.78
C SER A 28 10.38 15.98 16.62
N SER A 29 9.97 16.74 17.64
CA SER A 29 8.73 16.43 18.38
C SER A 29 7.46 16.62 17.55
N ALA A 30 7.57 17.25 16.37
CA ALA A 30 6.47 17.41 15.44
C ALA A 30 6.38 16.28 14.39
N PHE A 31 7.34 15.35 14.36
CA PHE A 31 7.29 14.20 13.45
C PHE A 31 6.15 13.25 13.83
N ASP A 32 5.26 12.98 12.88
CA ASP A 32 4.14 12.04 13.07
C ASP A 32 3.83 11.28 11.77
N ALA A 33 3.99 9.96 11.81
CA ALA A 33 3.68 9.03 10.72
C ALA A 33 2.44 8.16 11.00
N SER A 34 1.69 8.44 12.07
CA SER A 34 0.55 7.64 12.51
C SER A 34 -0.79 8.08 11.89
N LEU A 35 -0.85 9.27 11.30
CA LEU A 35 -2.07 9.89 10.77
C LEU A 35 -2.39 9.48 9.32
N ILE A 36 -2.08 8.24 8.95
CA ILE A 36 -2.39 7.68 7.63
C ILE A 36 -3.84 7.20 7.62
N TYR A 37 -4.68 7.77 6.75
CA TYR A 37 -6.10 7.39 6.61
C TYR A 37 -6.48 6.91 5.20
N ALA A 38 -5.56 7.06 4.25
CA ALA A 38 -5.75 6.69 2.85
C ALA A 38 -4.51 6.00 2.28
N PRO A 39 -4.61 5.34 1.12
CA PRO A 39 -3.47 4.65 0.51
C PRO A 39 -2.29 5.60 0.26
N VAL A 40 -1.09 5.13 0.57
CA VAL A 40 0.17 5.85 0.21
C VAL A 40 0.77 5.34 -1.10
N MET A 41 0.27 4.20 -1.58
CA MET A 41 0.61 3.62 -2.88
C MET A 41 -0.55 3.86 -3.86
N GLY A 42 -0.21 4.14 -5.12
CA GLY A 42 -1.18 4.26 -6.20
C GLY A 42 -1.85 2.93 -6.57
N ARG A 43 -2.51 2.90 -7.73
CA ARG A 43 -3.14 1.66 -8.25
C ARG A 43 -2.11 0.54 -8.40
N MET A 44 -2.44 -0.63 -7.85
CA MET A 44 -1.65 -1.86 -8.01
C MET A 44 -2.51 -2.94 -8.65
N ILE A 45 -1.98 -3.61 -9.68
CA ILE A 45 -2.62 -4.77 -10.32
C ILE A 45 -1.68 -5.96 -10.17
N TYR A 46 -2.20 -7.10 -9.77
CA TYR A 46 -1.39 -8.30 -9.53
C TYR A 46 -2.07 -9.57 -10.03
N THR A 47 -1.24 -10.57 -10.33
CA THR A 47 -1.66 -11.91 -10.72
C THR A 47 -0.83 -12.93 -9.96
N GLY A 48 -1.39 -14.11 -9.70
CA GLY A 48 -0.74 -15.15 -8.91
C GLY A 48 -1.11 -16.55 -9.37
N ILE A 49 -0.20 -17.49 -9.16
CA ILE A 49 -0.38 -18.91 -9.45
C ILE A 49 -0.13 -19.69 -8.15
N ARG A 50 -1.01 -20.64 -7.83
CA ARG A 50 -0.84 -21.57 -6.71
C ARG A 50 -0.88 -23.00 -7.20
N TYR A 51 0.17 -23.77 -6.91
CA TYR A 51 0.22 -25.21 -7.14
C TYR A 51 0.44 -25.93 -5.81
N LYS A 52 -0.47 -26.81 -5.44
CA LYS A 52 -0.42 -27.65 -4.25
C LYS A 52 0.07 -29.04 -4.63
N ILE A 53 1.25 -29.38 -4.13
CA ILE A 53 1.87 -30.71 -4.20
C ILE A 53 1.28 -31.58 -3.08
N LYS A 54 1.14 -32.88 -3.33
CA LYS A 54 0.62 -33.85 -2.36
C LYS A 54 1.74 -34.37 -1.46
#